data_AF-A0A803SYV1-F1
#
_entry.id   AF-A0A803SYV1-F1
#
_cell.length_a   1.000
_cell.length_b   1.000
_cell.length_c   1.000
_cell.angle_alpha   90.00
_cell.angle_beta   90.00
_cell.angle_gamma   90.00
#
_symmetry.space_group_name_H-M   'P 1'
#
loop_
_entity.id
_entity.type
_entity.pdbx_description
1 polymer ?
#
loop_
_entity_poly.entity_id
_entity_poly.type
_entity_poly.pdbx_seq_one_letter_code
_entity_poly.pdbx_strand_id
1 'polypeptide(L)'
;TYSVQGTGTSKRICCPKGWFPFARNCYWFSNSEKTWEEAKLDCENKEAHLAIITTYQEKMFVVQHTKPHNFWIGLSFVNRTWKWVDGTAYAMRRM
;
A
#
# COMPACT_ATOMS: atom_id res chain seq x y z
N THR A 1 -1.47 -1.47 -8.99
CA THR A 1 -2.56 -2.47 -8.88
C THR A 1 -2.74 -3.14 -10.23
N TYR A 2 -2.38 -4.41 -10.37
CA TYR A 2 -2.76 -5.19 -11.57
C TYR A 2 -4.07 -5.94 -11.27
N SER A 3 -4.94 -6.05 -12.27
CA SER A 3 -6.18 -6.80 -12.18
C SER A 3 -6.17 -7.93 -13.20
N VAL A 4 -6.16 -9.18 -12.73
CA VAL A 4 -6.47 -10.33 -13.58
C VAL A 4 -7.99 -10.40 -13.73
N GLN A 5 -8.50 -10.23 -14.95
CA GLN A 5 -9.89 -10.52 -15.29
C GLN A 5 -10.12 -12.03 -15.23
N GLY A 6 -11.30 -12.42 -14.79
CA GLY A 6 -11.65 -13.81 -14.53
C GLY A 6 -13.10 -13.81 -14.14
N THR A 7 -13.87 -14.41 -15.02
CA THR A 7 -15.31 -14.53 -15.04
C THR A 7 -15.77 -15.44 -13.90
N GLY A 8 -16.71 -14.97 -13.08
CA GLY A 8 -17.60 -15.82 -12.28
C GLY A 8 -17.06 -16.39 -10.96
N THR A 9 -17.78 -16.09 -9.86
CA THR A 9 -17.81 -16.75 -8.55
C THR A 9 -16.53 -16.72 -7.67
N SER A 10 -16.59 -15.92 -6.59
CA SER A 10 -15.65 -15.86 -5.46
C SER A 10 -14.16 -16.03 -5.80
N LYS A 11 -13.58 -15.02 -6.44
CA LYS A 11 -12.12 -14.95 -6.64
C LYS A 11 -11.41 -14.85 -5.30
N ARG A 12 -10.78 -15.93 -4.86
CA ARG A 12 -9.66 -15.81 -3.93
C ARG A 12 -8.59 -14.96 -4.61
N ILE A 13 -8.16 -13.89 -3.95
CA ILE A 13 -7.05 -13.10 -4.44
C ILE A 13 -5.78 -13.90 -4.21
N CYS A 14 -5.16 -14.30 -5.31
CA CYS A 14 -3.84 -14.91 -5.29
C CYS A 14 -2.81 -13.79 -5.26
N CYS A 15 -2.13 -13.65 -4.12
CA CYS A 15 -0.99 -12.75 -4.04
C CYS A 15 0.30 -13.48 -4.43
N PRO A 16 1.30 -12.77 -4.98
CA PRO A 16 2.61 -13.36 -5.22
C PRO A 16 3.21 -13.92 -3.93
N LYS A 17 4.12 -14.89 -4.05
CA LYS A 17 4.77 -15.50 -2.87
C LYS A 17 5.45 -14.42 -2.02
N GLY A 18 5.21 -14.44 -0.71
CA GLY A 18 5.75 -13.46 0.25
C GLY A 18 4.95 -12.16 0.36
N TRP A 19 3.83 -12.04 -0.34
CA TRP A 19 2.89 -10.93 -0.19
C TRP A 19 1.69 -11.35 0.65
N PHE A 20 1.16 -10.40 1.42
CA PHE A 20 0.04 -10.62 2.32
C PHE A 20 -1.26 -10.15 1.65
N PRO A 21 -2.28 -11.02 1.48
CA PRO A 21 -3.57 -10.63 0.94
C PRO A 21 -4.38 -9.87 1.99
N PHE A 22 -4.97 -8.74 1.60
CA PHE A 22 -6.00 -8.07 2.39
C PHE A 22 -7.01 -7.35 1.49
N ALA A 23 -8.30 -7.56 1.77
CA ALA A 23 -9.40 -7.07 0.95
C ALA A 23 -9.22 -7.42 -0.54
N ARG A 24 -8.93 -6.43 -1.41
CA ARG A 24 -8.71 -6.60 -2.85
C ARG A 24 -7.26 -6.39 -3.29
N ASN A 25 -6.34 -6.30 -2.34
CA ASN A 25 -4.95 -5.91 -2.56
C ASN A 25 -3.97 -6.94 -1.98
N CYS A 26 -2.72 -6.84 -2.44
CA CYS A 26 -1.58 -7.57 -1.91
C CYS A 26 -0.59 -6.57 -1.32
N TYR A 27 -0.07 -6.86 -0.13
CA TYR A 27 0.86 -5.99 0.59
C TYR A 27 2.21 -6.67 0.73
N TRP A 28 3.28 -5.91 0.52
CA TRP A 28 4.65 -6.34 0.76
C TRP A 28 5.29 -5.42 1.79
N PHE A 29 5.88 -6.02 2.81
CA PHE A 29 6.58 -5.31 3.87
C PHE A 29 8.08 -5.47 3.64
N SER A 30 8.76 -4.35 3.45
CA SER A 30 10.19 -4.34 3.13
C SER A 30 11.05 -4.78 4.31
N ASN A 31 12.04 -5.63 4.07
CA ASN A 31 12.99 -6.06 5.11
C ASN A 31 14.23 -5.14 5.20
N SER A 32 14.23 -4.01 4.50
CA SER A 32 15.38 -3.09 4.40
C SER A 32 14.94 -1.67 4.71
N GLU A 33 15.72 -0.93 5.50
CA GLU A 33 15.55 0.50 5.66
C GLU A 33 15.96 1.24 4.39
N LYS A 34 15.14 2.20 3.97
CA LYS A 34 15.27 2.97 2.72
C LYS A 34 14.78 4.40 2.97
N THR A 35 15.21 5.36 2.16
CA THR A 35 14.52 6.66 2.06
C THR A 35 13.12 6.47 1.47
N TRP A 36 12.28 7.50 1.54
CA TRP A 36 10.94 7.42 0.95
C TRP A 36 11.01 7.21 -0.57
N GLU A 37 11.94 7.90 -1.24
CA GLU A 37 12.18 7.82 -2.68
C GLU A 37 12.68 6.43 -3.09
N GLU A 38 13.62 5.86 -2.33
CA GLU A 38 14.12 4.50 -2.56
C GLU A 38 13.04 3.45 -2.32
N ALA A 39 12.21 3.62 -1.28
CA ALA A 39 11.10 2.72 -1.01
C ALA A 39 10.03 2.78 -2.11
N LYS A 40 9.75 3.98 -2.64
CA LYS A 40 8.86 4.17 -3.80
C LYS A 40 9.40 3.42 -5.02
N LEU A 41 10.68 3.62 -5.36
CA LEU A 41 11.32 2.96 -6.50
C LEU A 41 11.33 1.43 -6.33
N ASP A 42 11.58 0.93 -5.13
CA ASP A 42 11.56 -0.51 -4.85
C ASP A 42 10.16 -1.11 -5.03
N CYS A 43 9.09 -0.39 -4.65
CA CYS A 43 7.72 -0.81 -4.95
C CYS A 43 7.44 -0.81 -6.46
N GLU A 44 7.87 0.23 -7.18
CA GLU A 44 7.68 0.35 -8.64
C GLU A 44 8.40 -0.77 -9.40
N ASN A 45 9.61 -1.14 -8.97
CA ASN A 45 10.37 -2.28 -9.50
C ASN A 45 9.68 -3.63 -9.24
N LYS A 46 8.71 -3.70 -8.32
CA LYS A 46 7.85 -4.88 -8.07
C LYS A 46 6.47 -4.75 -8.72
N GLU A 47 6.33 -3.83 -9.68
CA GLU A 47 5.06 -3.53 -10.35
C GLU A 47 3.93 -3.13 -9.36
N ALA A 48 4.33 -2.48 -8.26
CA ALA A 48 3.48 -2.02 -7.17
C ALA A 48 3.73 -0.54 -6.86
N HIS A 49 3.11 -0.05 -5.80
CA HIS A 49 3.34 1.30 -5.26
C HIS A 49 3.36 1.23 -3.74
N LEU A 50 3.93 2.25 -3.09
CA LEU A 50 3.81 2.39 -1.64
C LEU A 50 2.34 2.40 -1.23
N ALA A 51 2.03 1.82 -0.06
CA ALA A 51 0.66 1.59 0.38
C ALA A 51 -0.15 2.88 0.46
N ILE A 52 -1.34 2.87 -0.15
CA ILE A 52 -2.32 3.95 -0.08
C ILE A 52 -3.39 3.50 0.90
N ILE A 53 -3.50 4.16 2.06
CA ILE A 53 -4.37 3.71 3.15
C ILE A 53 -5.62 4.58 3.18
N THR A 54 -6.76 4.00 2.80
CA THR A 54 -8.02 4.75 2.65
C THR A 54 -9.12 4.32 3.62
N THR A 55 -8.95 3.18 4.28
CA THR A 55 -9.93 2.62 5.22
C THR A 55 -9.31 2.35 6.59
N TYR A 56 -10.15 2.35 7.62
CA TYR A 56 -9.73 2.00 8.98
C TYR A 56 -9.21 0.56 9.05
N GLN A 57 -9.87 -0.37 8.38
CA GLN A 57 -9.50 -1.79 8.36
C GLN A 57 -8.14 -1.99 7.68
N GLU A 58 -7.87 -1.28 6.59
CA GLU A 58 -6.55 -1.28 5.94
C GLU A 58 -5.47 -0.71 6.84
N LYS A 59 -5.75 0.40 7.54
CA LYS A 59 -4.83 0.97 8.54
C LYS A 59 -4.51 -0.05 9.63
N MET A 60 -5.52 -0.73 10.17
CA MET A 60 -5.32 -1.74 11.22
C MET A 60 -4.52 -2.93 10.73
N PHE A 61 -4.81 -3.42 9.51
CA PHE A 61 -4.04 -4.49 8.88
C PHE A 61 -2.56 -4.11 8.73
N VAL A 62 -2.26 -2.94 8.18
CA VAL A 62 -0.88 -2.46 8.02
C VAL A 62 -0.19 -2.34 9.38
N VAL A 63 -0.83 -1.67 10.36
CA VAL A 63 -0.26 -1.47 11.70
C VAL A 63 0.04 -2.79 12.42
N GLN A 64 -0.80 -3.81 12.25
CA GLN A 64 -0.59 -5.13 12.86
C GLN A 64 0.65 -5.84 12.29
N HIS A 65 0.98 -5.62 11.02
CA HIS A 65 2.11 -6.26 10.34
C HIS A 65 3.41 -5.46 10.45
N THR A 66 3.33 -4.14 10.69
CA THR A 66 4.52 -3.29 10.76
C THR A 66 5.04 -3.09 12.17
N LYS A 67 4.20 -3.18 13.20
CA LYS A 67 4.64 -3.01 14.59
C LYS A 67 5.70 -4.05 14.98
N PRO A 68 6.74 -3.66 15.74
CA PRO A 68 6.96 -2.33 16.35
C PRO A 68 7.70 -1.32 15.45
N HIS A 69 7.99 -1.66 14.19
CA HIS A 69 8.82 -0.86 13.30
C HIS A 69 8.01 0.18 12.49
N ASN A 70 8.72 1.20 12.01
CA ASN A 70 8.17 2.22 11.13
C ASN A 70 8.42 1.84 9.67
N PHE A 71 7.42 2.08 8.82
CA PHE A 71 7.49 1.79 7.39
C PHE A 71 6.98 3.00 6.60
N TRP A 72 7.57 3.22 5.42
CA TRP A 72 7.07 4.21 4.49
C TRP A 72 5.73 3.80 3.90
N ILE A 73 4.83 4.77 3.78
CA ILE A 73 3.56 4.65 3.06
C ILE A 73 3.55 5.64 1.89
N GLY A 74 2.57 5.49 1.00
CA GLY A 74 2.49 6.28 -0.21
C GLY A 74 2.03 7.73 0.00
N LEU A 75 2.16 8.28 1.20
CA LEU A 75 1.75 9.65 1.52
C LEU A 75 2.97 10.58 1.46
N SER A 76 2.88 11.65 0.69
CA SER A 76 3.94 12.65 0.52
C SER A 76 3.39 14.07 0.62
N PHE A 77 4.24 15.02 1.00
CA PHE A 77 3.88 16.44 1.08
C PHE A 77 4.48 17.18 -0.12
N VAL A 78 3.63 17.52 -1.10
CA VAL A 78 4.03 18.15 -2.35
C VAL A 78 3.19 19.40 -2.59
N ASN A 79 3.83 20.52 -2.95
CA ASN A 79 3.16 21.80 -3.24
C ASN A 79 2.20 22.25 -2.13
N ARG A 80 2.63 22.15 -0.87
CA ARG A 80 1.84 22.50 0.34
C ARG A 80 0.60 21.62 0.55
N THR A 81 0.52 20.45 -0.08
CA THR A 81 -0.60 19.53 0.04
C THR A 81 -0.13 18.10 0.28
N TRP A 82 -0.82 17.38 1.15
CA TRP A 82 -0.61 15.94 1.32
C TRP A 82 -1.27 15.18 0.17
N LYS A 83 -0.51 14.33 -0.51
CA LYS A 83 -0.96 13.53 -1.65
C LYS A 83 -0.50 12.09 -1.55
N TRP A 84 -1.35 11.19 -1.98
CA TRP A 84 -1.00 9.79 -2.19
C TRP A 84 -0.20 9.62 -3.49
N VAL A 85 0.54 8.52 -3.61
CA VAL A 85 1.35 8.18 -4.80
C VAL A 85 0.51 7.98 -6.08
N ASP A 86 -0.81 7.81 -5.98
CA ASP A 86 -1.74 7.82 -7.11
C ASP A 86 -2.21 9.24 -7.52
N GLY A 87 -1.71 10.28 -6.82
CA GLY A 87 -2.06 11.68 -7.04
C GLY A 87 -3.31 12.14 -6.29
N THR A 88 -4.04 11.25 -5.61
CA THR A 88 -5.23 11.64 -4.83
C THR A 88 -4.85 12.51 -3.63
N ALA A 89 -5.62 13.56 -3.38
CA ALA A 89 -5.41 14.42 -2.23
C ALA A 89 -5.74 13.66 -0.94
N TYR A 90 -4.93 13.83 0.10
CA TYR A 90 -5.24 13.27 1.40
C TYR A 90 -6.46 13.97 2.00
N ALA A 91 -7.57 13.24 2.07
CA ALA A 91 -8.75 13.69 2.80
C ALA A 91 -8.63 13.24 4.25
N MET A 92 -8.41 14.19 5.16
CA MET A 92 -8.54 13.93 6.59
C MET A 92 -10.02 13.64 6.88
N ARG A 93 -10.41 12.36 6.89
CA ARG A 93 -11.71 11.96 7.42
C ARG A 93 -11.64 12.15 8.93
N ARG A 94 -12.28 13.21 9.44
CA ARG A 94 -12.54 13.37 10.88
C ARG A 94 -13.35 12.15 11.29
N MET A 95 -12.72 11.23 12.03
CA MET A 95 -13.39 10.14 12.74
C MET A 95 -13.90 10.68 14.06
#